data_AF-Q6REG2-F1
#
_entry.id   AF-Q6REG2-F1
#
_cell.length_a   1.000
_cell.length_b   1.000
_cell.length_c   1.000
_cell.angle_alpha   90.00
_cell.angle_beta   90.00
_cell.angle_gamma   90.00
#
_symmetry.space_group_name_H-M   'P 1'
#
loop_
_entity.id
_entity.type
_entity.pdbx_description
1 polymer ?
#
loop_
_entity_poly.entity_id
_entity_poly.type
_entity_poly.pdbx_seq_one_letter_code
_entity_poly.pdbx_strand_id
1 'polypeptide(L)'
;MLSTLRVPGTHDLADTCADAAAGFGLTRELCSMTPYDVPRAWAAAFDVEFDGIRYQTRFTTGQAANAAAVFGPAGEVSWPVDPRPESLVSAARRCGLAVQPLPRSVRVLHPPT
;
A
#
# COMPACT_ATOMS: atom_id res chain seq x y z
N MET A 1 -0.41 -8.97 11.45
CA MET A 1 -0.81 -10.21 10.77
C MET A 1 -1.10 -9.87 9.31
N LEU A 2 -1.15 -10.86 8.42
CA LEU A 2 -1.52 -10.68 7.01
C LEU A 2 -2.94 -11.21 6.82
N SER A 3 -3.85 -10.35 6.40
CA SER A 3 -5.25 -10.72 6.14
C SER A 3 -5.51 -10.88 4.65
N THR A 4 -6.40 -11.80 4.28
CA THR A 4 -6.89 -11.92 2.90
C THR A 4 -8.35 -11.50 2.84
N LEU A 5 -8.61 -10.38 2.16
CA LEU A 5 -9.94 -9.81 2.01
C LEU A 5 -10.34 -9.79 0.54
N ARG A 6 -11.64 -9.92 0.28
CA ARG A 6 -12.21 -9.74 -1.06
C ARG A 6 -12.78 -8.33 -1.16
N VAL A 7 -12.28 -7.57 -2.11
CA VAL A 7 -12.87 -6.29 -2.49
C VAL A 7 -14.28 -6.57 -3.09
N PRO A 8 -15.36 -5.97 -2.56
CA PRO A 8 -16.71 -6.21 -3.06
C PRO A 8 -16.88 -5.70 -4.49
N GLY A 9 -17.54 -6.48 -5.35
CA GLY A 9 -17.85 -6.05 -6.71
C GLY A 9 -16.67 -6.04 -7.68
N THR A 10 -16.90 -5.44 -8.85
CA THR A 10 -15.86 -5.16 -9.86
C THR A 10 -15.62 -3.65 -9.83
N HIS A 11 -14.36 -3.24 -9.94
CA HIS A 11 -13.96 -1.84 -9.92
C HIS A 11 -13.11 -1.51 -11.14
N ASP A 12 -13.46 -0.43 -11.82
CA ASP A 12 -12.66 0.13 -12.89
C ASP A 12 -11.65 1.11 -12.28
N LEU A 13 -10.38 0.71 -12.27
CA LEU A 13 -9.31 1.43 -11.58
C LEU A 13 -8.39 2.14 -12.59
N ALA A 14 -8.09 3.41 -12.35
CA ALA A 14 -7.08 4.11 -13.15
C ALA A 14 -5.68 3.53 -12.88
N ASP A 15 -4.97 3.17 -13.95
CA ASP A 15 -3.60 2.68 -13.84
C ASP A 15 -2.60 3.84 -13.81
N THR A 16 -2.18 4.23 -12.61
CA THR A 16 -1.19 5.31 -12.40
C THR A 16 0.25 4.86 -12.65
N CYS A 17 0.45 3.58 -12.98
CA CYS A 17 1.76 2.98 -13.26
C CYS A 17 2.03 2.82 -14.76
N ALA A 18 1.04 3.08 -15.62
CA ALA A 18 1.22 3.06 -17.06
C ALA A 18 2.19 4.17 -17.52
N ASP A 19 3.01 3.89 -18.54
CA ASP A 19 3.98 4.88 -19.07
C ASP A 19 3.29 6.19 -19.50
N ALA A 20 2.05 6.11 -20.00
CA ALA A 20 1.25 7.27 -20.38
C ALA A 20 0.92 8.20 -19.19
N ALA A 21 0.87 7.68 -17.96
CA ALA A 21 0.59 8.47 -16.76
C ALA A 21 1.65 9.56 -16.53
N ALA A 22 2.91 9.29 -16.90
CA ALA A 22 3.99 10.26 -16.82
C ALA A 22 3.72 11.52 -17.66
N GLY A 23 2.96 11.38 -18.77
CA GLY A 23 2.53 12.51 -19.60
C GLY A 23 1.60 13.49 -18.88
N PHE A 24 0.96 13.06 -17.79
CA PHE A 24 0.11 13.89 -16.93
C PHE A 24 0.85 14.41 -15.68
N GLY A 25 2.17 14.19 -15.60
CA GLY A 25 2.98 14.56 -14.43
C GLY A 25 2.83 13.59 -13.25
N LEU A 26 2.15 12.45 -13.44
CA LEU A 26 2.06 11.42 -12.43
C LEU A 26 3.37 10.64 -12.35
N THR A 27 3.99 10.68 -11.18
CA THR A 27 5.17 9.88 -10.85
C THR A 27 4.88 9.01 -9.64
N ARG A 28 5.81 8.11 -9.32
CA ARG A 28 5.76 7.29 -8.09
C ARG A 28 5.73 8.11 -6.81
N GLU A 29 6.10 9.39 -6.88
CA GLU A 29 6.07 10.29 -5.74
C GLU A 29 4.66 10.41 -5.16
N LEU A 30 3.60 10.33 -5.99
CA LEU A 30 2.20 10.44 -5.56
C LEU A 30 1.88 9.54 -4.36
N CYS A 31 2.45 8.33 -4.31
CA CYS A 31 2.18 7.32 -3.28
C CYS A 31 3.03 7.50 -2.00
N SER A 32 3.89 8.51 -1.97
CA SER A 32 4.85 8.76 -0.89
C SER A 32 4.96 10.23 -0.47
N MET A 33 4.30 11.12 -1.23
CA MET A 33 4.34 12.57 -1.07
C MET A 33 3.67 13.02 0.23
N THR A 34 4.28 14.04 0.82
CA THR A 34 3.70 14.85 1.90
C THR A 34 3.99 16.32 1.60
N PRO A 35 3.04 17.25 1.75
CA PRO A 35 1.67 17.07 2.26
C PRO A 35 0.73 16.31 1.31
N TYR A 36 -0.40 15.84 1.83
CA TYR A 36 -1.36 14.96 1.12
C TYR A 36 -2.37 15.74 0.25
N ASP A 37 -2.21 17.04 0.11
CA ASP A 37 -3.04 17.90 -0.73
C ASP A 37 -2.98 17.49 -2.21
N VAL A 38 -1.78 17.27 -2.76
CA VAL A 38 -1.61 16.84 -4.16
C VAL A 38 -2.17 15.42 -4.38
N PRO A 39 -1.85 14.40 -3.56
CA PRO A 39 -2.50 13.09 -3.65
C PRO A 39 -4.03 13.14 -3.57
N ARG A 40 -4.59 14.01 -2.71
CA ARG A 40 -6.05 14.18 -2.59
C ARG A 40 -6.66 14.85 -3.82
N ALA A 41 -6.00 15.84 -4.41
CA ALA A 41 -6.46 16.48 -5.63
C ALA A 41 -6.51 15.48 -6.80
N TRP A 42 -5.50 14.63 -6.93
CA TRP A 42 -5.52 13.53 -7.91
C TRP A 42 -6.63 12.52 -7.63
N ALA A 43 -6.81 12.10 -6.37
CA ALA A 43 -7.90 11.19 -6.01
C ALA A 43 -9.27 11.77 -6.39
N ALA A 44 -9.52 13.05 -6.08
CA ALA A 44 -10.75 13.73 -6.46
C ALA A 44 -10.93 13.84 -8.00
N ALA A 45 -9.85 14.01 -8.75
CA ALA A 45 -9.90 14.03 -10.20
C ALA A 45 -10.24 12.65 -10.79
N PHE A 46 -9.68 11.56 -10.22
CA PHE A 46 -9.96 10.20 -10.68
C PHE A 46 -11.35 9.70 -10.29
N ASP A 47 -11.88 10.12 -9.13
CA ASP A 47 -13.20 9.73 -8.63
C ASP A 47 -14.38 10.20 -9.52
N VAL A 48 -14.10 11.05 -10.51
CA VAL A 48 -15.09 11.46 -11.53
C VAL A 48 -15.40 10.33 -12.51
N GLU A 49 -14.45 9.45 -12.80
CA GLU A 49 -14.56 8.46 -13.89
C GLU A 49 -14.17 7.04 -13.47
N PHE A 50 -13.38 6.89 -12.41
CA PHE A 50 -12.86 5.60 -11.94
C PHE A 50 -13.32 5.31 -10.51
N ASP A 51 -13.45 4.03 -10.20
CA ASP A 51 -13.76 3.53 -8.85
C ASP A 51 -12.54 3.52 -7.93
N GLY A 52 -11.38 4.00 -8.39
CA GLY A 52 -10.13 3.96 -7.65
C GLY A 52 -8.89 4.03 -8.53
N ILE A 53 -7.73 3.76 -7.93
CA ILE A 53 -6.44 3.72 -8.61
C ILE A 53 -5.68 2.43 -8.33
N ARG A 54 -4.90 1.97 -9.31
CA ARG A 54 -3.82 1.00 -9.13
C ARG A 54 -2.50 1.75 -9.03
N TYR A 55 -1.68 1.38 -8.05
CA TYR A 55 -0.46 2.13 -7.73
C TYR A 55 0.66 1.24 -7.16
N GLN A 56 1.84 1.84 -7.02
CA GLN A 56 3.03 1.22 -6.41
C GLN A 56 3.19 1.68 -4.96
N THR A 57 3.22 0.74 -4.01
CA THR A 57 3.42 1.09 -2.59
C THR A 57 4.81 1.65 -2.32
N ARG A 58 4.92 2.57 -1.36
CA ARG A 58 6.13 3.36 -1.02
C ARG A 58 7.44 2.57 -0.77
N PHE A 59 7.36 1.25 -0.60
CA PHE A 59 8.53 0.39 -0.35
C PHE A 59 8.71 -0.73 -1.39
N THR A 60 7.96 -0.69 -2.50
CA THR A 60 8.16 -1.65 -3.59
C THR A 60 9.29 -1.20 -4.50
N THR A 61 10.13 -2.15 -4.92
CA THR A 61 11.15 -1.94 -5.97
C THR A 61 10.68 -2.43 -7.34
N GLY A 62 9.59 -3.20 -7.40
CA GLY A 62 9.02 -3.71 -8.65
C GLY A 62 8.35 -2.60 -9.45
N GLN A 63 8.38 -2.70 -10.78
CA GLN A 63 7.81 -1.70 -11.69
C GLN A 63 6.28 -1.82 -11.85
N ALA A 64 5.71 -2.98 -11.58
CA ALA A 64 4.27 -3.21 -11.69
C ALA A 64 3.50 -2.69 -10.47
N ALA A 65 2.26 -2.23 -10.71
CA ALA A 65 1.32 -1.92 -9.64
C ALA A 65 1.13 -3.14 -8.72
N ASN A 66 1.27 -2.94 -7.42
CA ASN A 66 1.14 -3.98 -6.40
C ASN A 66 0.07 -3.66 -5.34
N ALA A 67 -0.61 -2.52 -5.49
CA ALA A 67 -1.70 -2.12 -4.63
C ALA A 67 -2.82 -1.43 -5.42
N ALA A 68 -3.98 -1.38 -4.80
CA ALA A 68 -5.13 -0.60 -5.26
C ALA A 68 -5.64 0.27 -4.09
N ALA A 69 -6.13 1.45 -4.41
CA ALA A 69 -6.95 2.26 -3.53
C ALA A 69 -8.33 2.38 -4.20
N VAL A 70 -9.38 2.01 -3.48
CA VAL A 70 -10.75 2.04 -3.97
C VAL A 70 -11.43 3.28 -3.41
N PHE A 71 -12.22 3.97 -4.21
CA PHE A 71 -12.97 5.15 -3.83
C PHE A 71 -14.39 4.81 -3.36
N GLY A 72 -15.15 5.85 -3.00
CA GLY A 72 -16.52 5.74 -2.55
C GLY A 72 -16.71 4.83 -1.32
N PRO A 73 -17.86 4.16 -1.20
CA PRO A 73 -18.17 3.33 -0.03
C PRO A 73 -17.15 2.23 0.22
N ALA A 74 -16.60 1.60 -0.83
CA ALA A 74 -15.61 0.54 -0.66
C ALA A 74 -14.29 1.06 -0.06
N GLY A 75 -13.94 2.33 -0.28
CA GLY A 75 -12.79 2.98 0.35
C GLY A 75 -13.03 3.44 1.78
N GLU A 76 -14.24 3.90 2.09
CA GLU A 76 -14.58 4.52 3.38
C GLU A 76 -15.09 3.54 4.43
N VAL A 77 -15.53 2.34 4.04
CA VAL A 77 -16.05 1.34 4.97
C VAL A 77 -14.95 0.72 5.83
N SER A 78 -15.30 0.45 7.08
CA SER A 78 -14.56 -0.50 7.90
C SER A 78 -14.63 -1.88 7.25
N TRP A 79 -13.47 -2.37 6.84
CA TRP A 79 -13.35 -3.70 6.25
C TRP A 79 -13.61 -4.81 7.27
N PRO A 80 -14.20 -5.94 6.86
CA PRO A 80 -14.41 -7.07 7.75
C PRO A 80 -13.08 -7.58 8.31
N VAL A 81 -13.12 -8.01 9.56
CA VAL A 81 -11.98 -8.68 10.21
C VAL A 81 -11.84 -10.06 9.60
N ASP A 82 -10.64 -10.37 9.10
CA ASP A 82 -10.30 -11.74 8.68
C ASP A 82 -10.35 -12.66 9.90
N PRO A 83 -11.20 -13.71 9.91
CA PRO A 83 -11.30 -14.61 11.06
C PRO A 83 -10.08 -15.53 11.22
N ARG A 84 -9.24 -15.67 10.18
CA ARG A 84 -8.07 -16.55 10.15
C ARG A 84 -6.89 -15.87 9.48
N PRO A 85 -6.40 -14.74 10.02
CA PRO A 85 -5.30 -14.03 9.41
C PRO A 85 -4.00 -14.83 9.55
N GLU A 86 -3.15 -14.79 8.53
CA GLU A 86 -1.84 -15.41 8.57
C GLU A 86 -0.91 -14.62 9.51
N SER A 87 -0.09 -15.32 10.31
CA SER A 87 0.94 -14.64 11.10
C SER A 87 2.00 -14.02 10.19
N LEU A 88 2.53 -12.84 10.56
CA LEU A 88 3.61 -12.22 9.78
C LEU A 88 4.87 -13.09 9.74
N VAL A 89 5.09 -13.93 10.77
CA VAL A 89 6.19 -14.89 10.82
C VAL A 89 6.04 -15.94 9.73
N SER A 90 4.83 -16.51 9.59
CA SER A 90 4.53 -17.49 8.54
C SER A 90 4.67 -16.87 7.15
N ALA A 91 4.10 -15.68 6.94
CA ALA A 91 4.18 -14.96 5.67
C ALA A 91 5.64 -14.65 5.29
N ALA A 92 6.45 -14.17 6.24
CA ALA A 92 7.87 -13.89 6.02
C ALA A 92 8.64 -15.15 5.61
N ARG A 93 8.45 -16.27 6.33
CA ARG A 93 9.10 -17.56 6.01
C ARG A 93 8.73 -18.08 4.61
N ARG A 94 7.47 -17.91 4.20
CA ARG A 94 7.00 -18.26 2.85
C ARG A 94 7.70 -17.45 1.77
N CYS A 95 8.08 -16.20 2.07
CA CYS A 95 8.89 -15.35 1.20
C CYS A 95 10.41 -15.61 1.31
N GLY A 96 10.84 -16.67 2.00
CA GLY A 96 12.26 -16.99 2.18
C GLY A 96 13.00 -16.12 3.20
N LEU A 97 12.26 -15.36 4.03
CA LEU A 97 12.85 -14.49 5.05
C LEU A 97 13.06 -15.26 6.36
N ALA A 98 14.25 -15.13 6.94
CA ALA A 98 14.53 -15.62 8.28
C ALA A 98 13.94 -14.66 9.33
N VAL A 99 13.14 -15.20 10.25
CA VAL A 99 12.54 -14.43 11.34
C VAL A 99 13.26 -14.76 12.64
N GLN A 100 13.94 -13.77 13.21
CA GLN A 100 14.64 -13.90 14.48
C GLN A 100 13.69 -13.65 15.66
N PRO A 101 13.91 -14.30 16.81
CA PRO A 101 13.17 -13.99 18.03
C PRO A 101 13.48 -12.55 18.47
N LEU A 102 12.54 -11.96 19.21
CA LEU A 102 12.77 -10.66 19.86
C LEU A 102 14.02 -10.76 20.77
N PRO A 103 14.91 -9.75 20.76
CA PRO A 103 16.02 -9.68 21.69
C PRO A 103 15.49 -9.78 23.13
N ARG A 104 16.06 -10.68 23.93
CA ARG A 104 15.68 -10.85 25.34
C ARG A 104 16.37 -9.85 26.27
N SER A 105 17.39 -9.16 25.76
CA SER A 105 18.12 -8.12 26.46
C SER A 105 18.63 -7.08 25.45
N VAL A 106 18.75 -5.84 25.90
CA VAL A 106 19.37 -4.75 25.15
C VAL A 106 20.43 -4.12 26.04
N ARG A 107 21.61 -3.83 25.48
CA ARG A 107 22.66 -3.05 26.15
C ARG A 107 22.69 -1.66 25.55
N VAL A 108 22.30 -0.64 26.32
CA VAL A 108 22.42 0.76 25.90
C VAL A 108 23.88 1.19 26.07
N LEU A 109 24.48 1.69 24.99
CA LEU A 109 25.82 2.26 25.01
C LEU A 109 25.68 3.78 25.04
N HIS A 110 26.39 4.44 25.96
CA HIS A 110 26.51 5.89 25.93
C HIS A 110 27.45 6.32 24.79
N PRO A 111 27.22 7.47 24.15
CA PRO A 111 28.15 8.02 23.16
C PRO A 111 29.56 8.16 23.74
N PRO A 112 30.63 7.99 22.94
CA PRO A 112 31.98 8.23 23.41
C PRO A 112 32.14 9.71 23.82
N THR A 113 32.84 9.94 24.94
CA THR A 113 33.25 11.26 25.44
C THR A 113 34.41 11.83 24.67
#